data_AF-K1RIU5-F1
#
_entry.id   AF-K1RIU5-F1
#
_cell.length_a   1.000
_cell.length_b   1.000
_cell.length_c   1.000
_cell.angle_alpha   90.00
_cell.angle_beta   90.00
_cell.angle_gamma   90.00
#
_symmetry.space_group_name_H-M   'P 1'
#
loop_
_entity.id
_entity.type
_entity.pdbx_description
1 polymer ?
#
loop_
_entity_poly.entity_id
_entity_poly.type
_entity_poly.pdbx_seq_one_letter_code
_entity_poly.pdbx_strand_id
1 'polypeptide(L)' 'MLFALCGNSRWYGGGYMGAPKAIPDDGLLDFIIVRKTVGRLKLAGLINAYKRGEHLDWDFTTFLRR' A
#
# COMPACT_ATOMS: atom_id res chain seq x y z
N MET A 1 11.83 -7.95 0.34
CA MET A 1 10.49 -7.40 0.05
C MET A 1 9.54 -7.87 1.14
N LEU A 2 8.63 -7.03 1.64
CA LEU A 2 7.57 -7.45 2.57
C LEU A 2 6.32 -7.85 1.79
N PHE A 3 5.80 -6.94 0.96
CA PHE A 3 4.74 -7.21 -0.01
C PHE A 3 4.83 -6.22 -1.18
N ALA A 4 4.12 -6.54 -2.25
CA ALA A 4 3.85 -5.65 -3.37
C ALA A 4 2.35 -5.70 -3.69
N LEU A 5 1.79 -4.57 -4.10
CA LEU A 5 0.39 -4.41 -4.49
C LEU A 5 0.33 -3.72 -5.85
N CYS A 6 -0.52 -4.22 -6.73
CA CYS A 6 -0.97 -3.52 -7.93
C CYS A 6 -2.50 -3.38 -7.84
N GLY A 7 -3.02 -2.17 -8.04
CA GLY A 7 -4.45 -1.92 -7.90
C GLY A 7 -4.95 -0.81 -8.83
N ASN A 8 -6.15 -1.03 -9.37
CA ASN A 8 -6.92 -0.03 -10.10
C ASN A 8 -7.96 0.68 -9.21
N SER A 9 -8.14 0.24 -7.96
CA SER A 9 -9.08 0.83 -7.02
C SER A 9 -8.50 0.88 -5.60
N ARG A 10 -9.04 1.77 -4.76
CA ARG A 10 -8.39 2.10 -3.48
C ARG A 10 -8.51 1.02 -2.43
N TRP A 11 -9.65 0.32 -2.41
CA TRP A 11 -9.99 -0.65 -1.38
C TRP A 11 -10.08 -2.06 -1.95
N TYR A 12 -9.59 -3.02 -1.18
CA TYR A 12 -9.81 -4.44 -1.40
C TYR A 12 -10.29 -5.11 -0.11
N GLY A 13 -10.68 -6.38 -0.20
CA GLY A 13 -11.39 -7.13 0.84
C GLY A 13 -10.86 -6.95 2.27
N GLY A 14 -11.78 -6.97 3.26
CA GLY A 14 -11.46 -6.74 4.67
C GLY A 14 -11.33 -5.26 5.07
N GLY A 15 -11.65 -4.34 4.15
CA GLY A 15 -11.58 -2.89 4.37
C GLY A 15 -10.15 -2.34 4.32
N TYR A 16 -9.26 -2.98 3.56
CA TYR A 16 -7.89 -2.51 3.39
C TYR A 16 -7.80 -1.51 2.25
N MET A 17 -7.34 -0.29 2.54
CA MET A 17 -7.05 0.74 1.54
C MET A 17 -5.64 0.54 0.97
N GLY A 18 -5.49 -0.50 0.15
CA GLY A 18 -4.19 -0.89 -0.42
C GLY A 18 -3.58 0.12 -1.38
N ALA A 19 -4.40 0.78 -2.21
CA ALA A 19 -3.92 1.71 -3.24
C ALA A 19 -4.60 3.08 -3.09
N PRO A 20 -4.24 3.89 -2.08
CA PRO A 20 -4.97 5.09 -1.69
C PRO A 20 -5.21 6.10 -2.83
N LYS A 21 -4.32 6.14 -3.82
CA LYS A 21 -4.37 7.06 -4.96
C LYS A 21 -5.04 6.45 -6.20
N ALA A 22 -5.39 5.17 -6.20
CA ALA A 22 -5.94 4.50 -7.37
C ALA A 22 -7.33 5.06 -7.72
N ILE A 23 -7.61 5.16 -9.01
CA ILE A 23 -8.86 5.69 -9.54
C ILE A 23 -9.41 4.62 -10.52
N PRO A 24 -10.63 4.09 -10.32
CA PRO A 24 -11.13 2.97 -11.13
C PRO A 24 -11.29 3.23 -12.62
N ASP A 25 -11.43 4.49 -13.03
CA ASP A 25 -11.89 4.91 -14.35
C ASP A 25 -10.89 5.81 -15.10
N ASP A 26 -9.65 5.95 -14.62
CA ASP A 26 -8.62 6.78 -15.26
C ASP A 26 -7.68 6.00 -16.20
N GLY A 27 -7.85 4.68 -16.28
CA GLY A 27 -7.04 3.79 -17.11
C GLY A 27 -5.61 3.54 -16.60
N LEU A 28 -5.30 3.94 -15.36
CA LEU A 28 -3.98 3.79 -14.74
C LEU A 28 -3.99 2.70 -13.65
N LEU A 29 -2.80 2.18 -13.34
CA LEU A 29 -2.55 1.27 -12.24
C LEU A 29 -1.56 1.87 -11.25
N ASP A 30 -1.89 1.72 -9.97
CA ASP A 30 -1.00 2.06 -8.86
C ASP A 30 -0.19 0.82 -8.47
N PHE A 31 1.13 0.94 -8.50
CA PHE A 31 2.09 -0.06 -8.06
C PHE A 31 2.76 0.39 -6.77
N ILE A 32 2.66 -0.42 -5.72
CA ILE A 32 3.16 -0.11 -4.38
C ILE A 32 4.05 -1.26 -3.92
N ILE A 33 5.29 -0.94 -3.54
CA ILE A 33 6.27 -1.90 -3.03
C ILE A 33 6.68 -1.49 -1.63
N VAL A 34 6.42 -2.35 -0.65
CA VAL A 34 6.86 -2.13 0.74
C VAL A 34 8.03 -3.07 1.04
N ARG A 35 9.19 -2.48 1.36
CA ARG A 35 10.42 -3.23 1.67
C ARG A 35 10.40 -3.69 3.13
N LYS A 36 10.99 -4.86 3.38
CA LYS A 36 11.16 -5.38 4.74
C LYS A 36 12.41 -4.73 5.37
N THR A 37 12.24 -3.56 5.95
CA THR A 37 13.31 -2.79 6.62
C THR A 37 13.19 -2.79 8.14
N VAL A 38 12.04 -3.24 8.68
CA VAL A 38 11.73 -3.25 10.12
C VAL A 38 11.41 -4.66 10.65
N GLY A 39 11.64 -4.88 11.94
CA GLY A 39 11.36 -6.15 12.63
C GLY A 39 9.87 -6.44 12.80
N ARG A 40 9.52 -7.70 13.14
CA ARG A 40 8.12 -8.19 13.23
C ARG A 40 7.25 -7.41 14.22
N LEU A 41 7.79 -7.00 15.37
CA LEU A 41 7.05 -6.22 16.38
C LEU A 41 6.62 -4.86 15.83
N LYS A 42 7.51 -4.16 15.11
CA LYS A 42 7.19 -2.87 14.48
C LYS A 42 6.18 -3.05 13.34
N LEU A 43 6.27 -4.14 12.57
CA LEU A 43 5.28 -4.45 11.53
C LEU A 43 3.86 -4.60 12.07
N ALA A 44 3.69 -5.25 13.23
CA ALA A 44 2.37 -5.43 13.84
C ALA A 44 1.68 -4.08 14.13
N GLY A 45 2.44 -3.08 14.58
CA GLY A 45 1.93 -1.71 14.79
C GLY A 45 1.55 -0.96 13.51
N LEU A 46 2.11 -1.37 12.37
CA LEU A 46 1.87 -0.73 11.07
C LEU A 46 0.65 -1.28 10.32
N ILE A 47 0.07 -2.42 10.76
CA ILE A 47 -1.07 -3.06 10.07
C ILE A 47 -2.28 -2.12 9.98
N ASN A 48 -2.60 -1.42 11.07
CA ASN A 48 -3.74 -0.50 11.07
C ASN A 48 -3.47 0.74 10.20
N ALA A 49 -2.25 1.26 10.19
CA ALA A 49 -1.84 2.35 9.30
C ALA A 49 -1.91 1.93 7.82
N TYR A 50 -1.46 0.71 7.50
CA TYR A 50 -1.62 0.12 6.18
C TYR A 50 -3.10 0.02 5.79
N LYS A 51 -3.96 -0.51 6.67
CA LYS A 51 -5.41 -0.63 6.43
C LYS A 51 -6.07 0.71 6.12
N ARG A 52 -5.62 1.80 6.77
CA ARG A 52 -6.08 3.17 6.53
C ARG A 52 -5.47 3.84 5.29
N GLY A 53 -4.49 3.22 4.63
CA GLY A 53 -3.85 3.78 3.45
C GLY A 53 -2.67 4.73 3.74
N GLU A 54 -2.14 4.76 4.95
CA GLU A 54 -1.08 5.69 5.38
C GLU A 54 0.34 5.22 5.03
N HIS A 55 0.45 4.16 4.24
CA HIS A 55 1.72 3.47 3.98
C HIS A 55 2.54 4.07 2.84
N LEU A 56 1.95 5.00 2.06
CA LEU A 56 2.64 5.67 0.95
C LEU A 56 3.75 6.62 1.42
N ASP A 57 3.62 7.15 2.64
CA ASP A 57 4.57 8.12 3.21
C ASP A 57 5.71 7.47 4.01
N TRP A 58 5.78 6.14 4.04
CA TRP A 58 6.87 5.44 4.71
C TRP A 58 8.16 5.49 3.88
N ASP A 59 9.30 5.72 4.52
CA ASP A 59 10.63 5.78 3.89
C ASP A 59 11.02 4.51 3.10
N PHE A 60 10.32 3.40 3.35
CA PHE A 60 10.56 2.10 2.74
C PHE A 60 9.43 1.64 1.82
N THR A 61 8.57 2.57 1.41
CA THR A 61 7.54 2.38 0.39
C THR A 61 7.96 3.04 -0.92
N THR A 62 7.81 2.31 -2.02
CA THR A 62 7.95 2.86 -3.37
C THR A 62 6.59 2.86 -4.04
N PHE A 63 6.19 4.01 -4.58
CA PHE A 63 4.95 4.21 -5.31
C PHE A 63 5.24 4.55 -6.77
N LEU A 64 4.51 3.93 -7.69
CA LEU A 64 4.54 4.21 -9.12
C LEU A 64 3.12 4.14 -9.68
N ARG A 65 2.77 5.09 -10.56
CA ARG A 65 1.51 5.09 -11.31
C ARG A 65 1.80 5.03 -12.81
N ARG A 66 1.17 4.12 -13.55
CA ARG A 66 1.42 3.87 -14.98
C ARG A 66 0.15 3.45 -15.69
#